data_AF-A0A7Y5F9R1-F1
#
_entry.id   AF-A0A7Y5F9R1-F1
#
_cell.length_a   1.000
_cell.length_b   1.000
_cell.length_c   1.000
_cell.angle_alpha   90.00
_cell.angle_beta   90.00
_cell.angle_gamma   90.00
#
_symmetry.space_group_name_H-M   'P 1'
#
loop_
_entity.id
_entity.type
_entity.pdbx_description
1 polymer ?
#
loop_
_entity_poly.entity_id
_entity_poly.type
_entity_poly.pdbx_seq_one_letter_code
_entity_poly.pdbx_strand_id
1 'polypeptide(L)'
;MRAVMRAGLVLVVGLAAGCSPANAPAPAQSADAPAAEAPKADALPADVPIPVGLEGRKDSTQPGSGYFVVQGQIPSSVPEAVAEFRKQAESAGWKALGEAPSDDSVATLAFEKETRSLKITLVKAENTVTNMNLMTGPK
;
A
#
# COMPACT_ATOMS: atom_id res chain seq x y z
N MET A 1 46.23 -20.61 15.42
CA MET A 1 46.59 -20.95 14.02
C MET A 1 45.92 -22.27 13.68
N ARG A 2 44.87 -22.30 12.86
CA ARG A 2 44.20 -23.53 12.44
C ARG A 2 44.45 -23.74 10.95
N ALA A 3 44.99 -24.91 10.65
CA ALA A 3 45.63 -25.29 9.41
C ALA A 3 44.63 -25.49 8.26
N VAL A 4 45.06 -25.10 7.07
CA VAL A 4 44.44 -25.38 5.77
C VAL A 4 45.17 -26.57 5.15
N MET A 5 44.45 -27.59 4.70
CA MET A 5 44.86 -28.63 3.72
C MET A 5 43.78 -29.73 3.68
N ARG A 6 43.42 -30.41 2.59
CA ARG A 6 43.62 -30.32 1.14
C ARG A 6 42.73 -31.44 0.53
N ALA A 7 42.51 -31.35 -0.78
CA ALA A 7 42.35 -32.47 -1.74
C ALA A 7 40.96 -33.11 -1.99
N GLY A 8 40.72 -33.37 -3.28
CA GLY A 8 39.61 -34.16 -3.83
C GLY A 8 39.14 -33.59 -5.17
N LEU A 9 40.00 -33.51 -6.19
CA LEU A 9 40.18 -34.48 -7.29
C LEU A 9 39.13 -34.34 -8.42
N VAL A 10 39.67 -34.08 -9.60
CA VAL A 10 39.05 -33.82 -10.91
C VAL A 10 38.56 -35.10 -11.58
N LEU A 11 37.48 -35.03 -12.36
CA LEU A 11 37.27 -35.96 -13.49
C LEU A 11 36.73 -35.20 -14.71
N VAL A 12 37.52 -35.22 -15.78
CA VAL A 12 37.19 -34.80 -17.16
C VAL A 12 37.22 -36.05 -18.03
N VAL A 13 36.56 -35.98 -19.20
CA VAL A 13 36.61 -36.86 -20.41
C VAL A 13 35.27 -37.58 -20.64
N GLY A 14 34.63 -37.56 -21.82
CA GLY A 14 35.13 -37.18 -23.15
C GLY A 14 34.07 -37.11 -24.27
N LEU A 15 34.59 -36.86 -25.47
CA LEU A 15 33.95 -36.49 -26.75
C LEU A 15 33.18 -37.63 -27.44
N ALA A 16 32.21 -37.26 -28.28
CA ALA A 16 31.97 -37.91 -29.58
C ALA A 16 31.37 -36.92 -30.60
N ALA A 17 31.86 -36.99 -31.84
CA ALA A 17 31.58 -36.09 -32.94
C ALA A 17 30.53 -36.66 -33.91
N GLY A 18 29.86 -35.76 -34.64
CA GLY A 18 29.45 -35.95 -36.04
C GLY A 18 28.00 -36.34 -36.33
N CYS A 19 27.25 -35.42 -36.97
CA CYS A 19 26.49 -35.62 -38.23
C CYS A 19 25.50 -34.44 -38.47
N SER A 20 25.58 -33.83 -39.66
CA SER A 20 24.56 -32.98 -40.31
C SER A 20 24.25 -33.64 -41.67
N PRO A 21 23.11 -33.42 -42.39
CA PRO A 21 22.43 -32.12 -42.58
C PRO A 21 20.89 -32.12 -42.81
N ALA A 22 20.36 -30.90 -43.04
CA ALA A 22 19.19 -30.50 -43.83
C ALA A 22 17.75 -30.77 -43.31
N ASN A 23 16.99 -29.66 -43.14
CA ASN A 23 15.65 -29.39 -43.71
C ASN A 23 14.79 -28.56 -42.73
N ALA A 24 14.38 -27.34 -43.13
CA ALA A 24 13.50 -26.47 -42.35
C ALA A 24 12.07 -27.04 -42.26
N PRO A 25 11.30 -26.67 -41.21
CA PRO A 25 10.36 -25.56 -41.40
C PRO A 25 10.32 -24.58 -40.22
N ALA A 26 10.07 -23.29 -40.50
CA ALA A 26 9.49 -22.36 -39.52
C ALA A 26 8.08 -22.86 -39.15
N PRO A 27 7.64 -22.83 -37.88
CA PRO A 27 7.08 -21.63 -37.23
C PRO A 27 7.47 -21.61 -35.72
N ALA A 28 7.18 -20.66 -34.86
CA ALA A 28 6.09 -19.72 -34.78
C ALA A 28 6.60 -18.46 -34.08
N GLN A 29 6.05 -17.32 -34.51
CA GLN A 29 6.04 -16.10 -33.72
C GLN A 29 5.72 -16.46 -32.27
N SER A 30 6.65 -16.18 -31.34
CA SER A 30 6.28 -16.03 -29.94
C SER A 30 5.18 -14.99 -29.94
N ALA A 31 3.95 -15.45 -29.71
CA ALA A 31 2.80 -14.60 -29.55
C ALA A 31 3.19 -13.54 -28.53
N ASP A 32 3.14 -12.29 -28.99
CA ASP A 32 3.10 -11.11 -28.14
C ASP A 32 1.94 -11.37 -27.17
N ALA A 33 2.27 -11.91 -26.00
CA ALA A 33 1.30 -12.11 -24.94
C ALA A 33 0.76 -10.71 -24.65
N PRO A 34 -0.58 -10.50 -24.65
CA PRO A 34 -1.12 -9.21 -24.30
C PRO A 34 -0.50 -8.84 -22.95
N ALA A 35 0.27 -7.75 -22.94
CA ALA A 35 0.77 -7.18 -21.70
C ALA A 35 -0.47 -6.96 -20.84
N ALA A 36 -0.65 -7.84 -19.85
CA ALA A 36 -1.75 -7.74 -18.92
C ALA A 36 -1.65 -6.34 -18.33
N GLU A 37 -2.61 -5.48 -18.68
CA GLU A 37 -2.72 -4.14 -18.11
C GLU A 37 -2.60 -4.32 -16.60
N ALA A 38 -1.55 -3.72 -16.02
CA ALA A 38 -1.38 -3.71 -14.59
C ALA A 38 -2.71 -3.25 -13.98
N PRO A 39 -3.27 -3.98 -12.99
CA PRO A 39 -4.57 -3.65 -12.43
C PRO A 39 -4.55 -2.17 -12.06
N LYS A 40 -5.44 -1.40 -12.68
CA LYS A 40 -5.62 0.02 -12.42
C LYS A 40 -5.77 0.15 -10.92
N ALA A 41 -4.81 0.80 -10.25
CA ALA A 41 -4.92 1.05 -8.83
C ALA A 41 -6.25 1.76 -8.60
N ASP A 42 -7.16 1.12 -7.86
CA ASP A 42 -8.44 1.75 -7.57
C ASP A 42 -8.18 3.13 -6.95
N ALA A 43 -8.84 4.16 -7.45
CA ALA A 43 -8.63 5.51 -6.97
C ALA A 43 -9.34 5.69 -5.62
N LEU A 44 -8.67 6.34 -4.66
CA LEU A 44 -9.31 6.74 -3.41
C LEU A 44 -10.59 7.54 -3.72
N PRO A 45 -11.75 7.20 -3.13
CA PRO A 45 -12.98 7.94 -3.39
C PRO A 45 -12.86 9.42 -3.03
N ALA A 46 -13.38 10.30 -3.89
CA ALA A 46 -13.22 11.75 -3.77
C ALA A 46 -13.90 12.36 -2.53
N ASP A 47 -14.80 11.63 -1.89
CA ASP A 47 -15.55 12.07 -0.72
C ASP A 47 -14.90 11.65 0.61
N VAL A 48 -13.73 11.02 0.57
CA VAL A 48 -12.92 10.70 1.76
C VAL A 48 -12.21 11.98 2.22
N PRO A 49 -12.38 12.41 3.48
CA PRO A 49 -11.75 13.63 3.99
C PRO A 49 -10.24 13.40 4.13
N ILE A 50 -9.46 14.09 3.29
CA ILE A 50 -8.00 14.14 3.36
C ILE A 50 -7.63 15.57 3.71
N PRO A 51 -6.85 15.80 4.79
CA PRO A 51 -6.56 17.15 5.26
C PRO A 51 -5.69 17.88 4.24
N VAL A 52 -5.87 19.19 4.15
CA VAL A 52 -5.03 20.03 3.31
C VAL A 52 -3.64 20.10 3.94
N GLY A 53 -2.59 19.93 3.14
CA GLY A 53 -1.21 19.98 3.65
C GLY A 53 -0.75 18.68 4.33
N LEU A 54 -1.36 17.53 4.02
CA LEU A 54 -0.82 16.22 4.44
C LEU A 54 0.59 16.01 3.87
N GLU A 55 1.58 16.01 4.75
CA GLU A 55 2.98 15.82 4.40
C GLU A 55 3.36 14.34 4.38
N GLY A 56 4.31 13.97 3.51
CA GLY A 56 4.80 12.59 3.42
C GLY A 56 3.73 11.56 3.07
N ARG A 57 2.68 11.98 2.34
CA ARG A 57 1.53 11.14 1.99
C ARG A 57 1.95 9.83 1.34
N LYS A 58 1.43 8.73 1.86
CA LYS A 58 1.56 7.38 1.31
C LYS A 58 0.18 6.75 1.18
N ASP A 59 -0.17 6.37 -0.04
CA ASP A 59 -1.41 5.68 -0.36
C ASP A 59 -1.11 4.22 -0.63
N SER A 60 -1.96 3.33 -0.11
CA SER A 60 -1.90 1.90 -0.40
C SER A 60 -3.30 1.30 -0.42
N THR A 61 -3.44 0.18 -1.12
CA THR A 61 -4.67 -0.61 -1.10
C THR A 61 -4.35 -1.94 -0.46
N GLN A 62 -5.14 -2.36 0.53
CA GLN A 62 -4.94 -3.65 1.17
C GLN A 62 -5.42 -4.75 0.22
N PRO A 63 -4.51 -5.65 -0.26
CA PRO A 63 -4.84 -6.63 -1.29
C PRO A 63 -6.01 -7.52 -0.88
N GLY A 64 -6.98 -7.68 -1.80
CA GLY A 64 -8.15 -8.55 -1.62
C GLY A 64 -9.21 -8.05 -0.64
N SER A 65 -9.06 -6.85 -0.06
CA SER A 65 -10.00 -6.32 0.94
C SER A 65 -10.87 -5.14 0.46
N GLY A 66 -10.44 -4.45 -0.62
CA GLY A 66 -11.09 -3.22 -1.08
C GLY A 66 -10.89 -2.02 -0.15
N TYR A 67 -10.01 -2.12 0.86
CA TYR A 67 -9.66 -1.03 1.74
C TYR A 67 -8.52 -0.19 1.18
N PHE A 68 -8.70 1.12 1.17
CA PHE A 68 -7.67 2.12 0.96
C PHE A 68 -7.10 2.57 2.29
N VAL A 69 -5.79 2.74 2.33
CA VAL A 69 -5.06 3.27 3.47
C VAL A 69 -4.28 4.50 3.01
N VAL A 70 -4.48 5.62 3.71
CA VAL A 70 -3.73 6.86 3.51
C VAL A 70 -2.99 7.18 4.79
N GLN A 71 -1.68 7.36 4.69
CA GLN A 71 -0.80 7.72 5.80
C GLN A 71 -0.10 9.03 5.52
N GLY A 72 0.20 9.80 6.56
CA GLY A 72 0.99 11.02 6.43
C GLY A 72 1.06 11.80 7.74
N GLN A 73 1.57 13.02 7.65
CA GLN A 73 1.72 13.94 8.78
C GLN A 73 0.89 15.20 8.54
N ILE A 74 0.23 15.67 9.59
CA ILE A 74 -0.57 16.89 9.59
C ILE A 74 0.16 17.90 10.49
N PRO A 75 0.44 19.13 10.01
CA PRO A 75 1.09 20.18 10.79
C PRO A 75 0.09 20.85 11.76
N SER A 76 -0.58 20.04 12.57
CA SER A 76 -1.51 20.49 13.61
C SER A 76 -1.47 19.54 14.81
N SER A 77 -1.98 20.00 15.95
CA SER A 77 -2.18 19.14 17.12
C SER A 77 -3.29 18.10 16.89
N VAL A 78 -3.32 17.04 17.71
CA VAL A 78 -4.36 15.99 17.62
C VAL A 78 -5.77 16.59 17.81
N PRO A 79 -6.05 17.46 18.80
CA PRO A 79 -7.39 18.05 18.95
C PRO A 79 -7.83 18.90 17.75
N GLU A 80 -6.90 19.66 17.15
CA GLU A 80 -7.19 20.45 15.94
C GLU A 80 -7.50 19.54 14.74
N ALA A 81 -6.68 18.51 14.53
CA ALA A 81 -6.91 17.53 13.47
C ALA A 81 -8.26 16.81 13.65
N VAL A 82 -8.63 16.44 14.87
CA VAL A 82 -9.94 15.84 15.17
C VAL A 82 -11.09 16.76 14.76
N ALA A 83 -11.03 18.04 15.14
CA ALA A 83 -12.06 19.02 14.82
C ALA A 83 -12.19 19.21 13.30
N GLU A 84 -11.05 19.27 12.59
CA GLU A 84 -11.01 19.37 11.14
C GLU A 84 -11.66 18.15 10.46
N PHE A 85 -11.27 16.93 10.86
CA PHE A 85 -11.80 15.71 10.25
C PHE A 85 -13.29 15.53 10.45
N ARG A 86 -13.80 15.84 11.65
CA ARG A 86 -15.24 15.76 11.91
C ARG A 86 -16.00 16.71 11.00
N LYS A 87 -15.57 17.97 10.95
CA LYS A 87 -16.19 18.99 10.10
C LYS A 87 -16.19 18.56 8.62
N GLN A 88 -15.06 18.07 8.11
CA GLN A 88 -14.94 17.63 6.72
C GLN A 88 -15.82 16.40 6.45
N ALA A 89 -15.73 15.37 7.29
CA ALA A 89 -16.50 14.13 7.16
C ALA A 89 -18.00 14.41 7.17
N GLU A 90 -18.49 15.18 8.15
CA GLU A 90 -19.90 15.54 8.27
C GLU A 90 -20.38 16.38 7.08
N SER A 91 -19.58 17.35 6.62
CA SER A 91 -19.90 18.15 5.43
C SER A 91 -19.98 17.32 4.14
N ALA A 92 -19.25 16.20 4.09
CA ALA A 92 -19.29 15.23 3.00
C ALA A 92 -20.37 14.15 3.20
N GLY A 93 -21.20 14.26 4.24
CA GLY A 93 -22.32 13.37 4.52
C GLY A 93 -21.94 12.05 5.22
N TRP A 94 -20.77 11.98 5.84
CA TRP A 94 -20.39 10.86 6.70
C TRP A 94 -21.04 10.99 8.07
N LYS A 95 -21.52 9.87 8.62
CA LYS A 95 -22.12 9.80 9.95
C LYS A 95 -21.13 9.22 10.96
N ALA A 96 -20.86 9.95 12.03
CA ALA A 96 -20.00 9.46 13.11
C ALA A 96 -20.66 8.27 13.84
N LEU A 97 -19.87 7.23 14.13
CA LEU A 97 -20.34 6.02 14.82
C LEU A 97 -20.16 6.06 16.33
N GLY A 98 -19.58 7.14 16.84
CA GLY A 98 -19.23 7.30 18.24
C GLY A 98 -17.79 7.79 18.38
N GLU A 99 -17.48 8.27 19.57
CA GLU A 99 -16.15 8.73 19.94
C GLU A 99 -15.45 7.61 20.71
N ALA A 100 -14.34 7.09 20.17
CA ALA A 100 -13.41 6.38 21.02
C ALA A 100 -12.83 7.39 22.04
N PRO A 101 -12.47 6.97 23.26
CA PRO A 101 -11.76 7.84 24.18
C PRO A 101 -10.54 8.42 23.45
N SER A 102 -10.49 9.75 23.43
CA SER A 102 -9.42 10.52 22.82
C SER A 102 -8.76 11.35 23.90
N ASP A 103 -7.44 11.45 23.82
CA ASP A 103 -6.63 12.33 24.65
C ASP A 103 -5.76 13.22 23.74
N ASP A 104 -4.92 14.06 24.35
CA ASP A 104 -4.05 14.98 23.61
C ASP A 104 -2.97 14.27 22.77
N SER A 105 -2.83 12.95 22.91
CA SER A 105 -1.81 12.14 22.25
C SER A 105 -2.38 11.20 21.19
N VAL A 106 -3.58 10.67 21.36
CA VAL A 106 -4.22 9.75 20.41
C VAL A 106 -5.71 10.03 20.27
N ALA A 107 -6.20 9.98 19.03
CA ALA A 107 -7.61 9.96 18.73
C ALA A 107 -7.94 8.93 17.65
N THR A 108 -9.10 8.28 17.77
CA THR A 108 -9.65 7.45 16.70
C THR A 108 -11.06 7.92 16.38
N LEU A 109 -11.29 8.23 15.11
CA LEU A 109 -12.59 8.63 14.57
C LEU A 109 -13.11 7.52 13.66
N ALA A 110 -14.39 7.21 13.78
CA ALA A 110 -15.06 6.22 12.95
C ALA A 110 -16.34 6.82 12.36
N PHE A 111 -16.50 6.67 11.05
CA PHE A 111 -17.65 7.16 10.32
C PHE A 111 -18.17 6.09 9.34
N GLU A 112 -19.44 6.21 8.98
CA GLU A 112 -20.08 5.44 7.92
C GLU A 112 -20.75 6.35 6.90
N LYS A 113 -20.77 5.87 5.65
CA LYS A 113 -21.53 6.49 4.57
C LYS A 113 -21.98 5.41 3.59
N GLU A 114 -23.29 5.24 3.45
CA GLU A 114 -23.93 4.27 2.54
C GLU A 114 -23.43 2.82 2.75
N THR A 115 -22.49 2.37 1.92
CA THR A 115 -21.89 1.03 1.92
C THR A 115 -20.44 1.03 2.38
N ARG A 116 -19.93 2.16 2.87
CA ARG A 116 -18.52 2.35 3.24
C ARG A 116 -18.33 2.74 4.69
N SER A 117 -17.19 2.33 5.22
CA SER A 117 -16.66 2.74 6.51
C SER A 117 -15.42 3.61 6.31
N LEU A 118 -15.18 4.49 7.28
CA LEU A 118 -14.00 5.34 7.36
C LEU A 118 -13.51 5.33 8.81
N LYS A 119 -12.24 4.97 8.98
CA LYS A 119 -11.55 5.02 10.26
C LYS A 119 -10.32 5.90 10.14
N ILE A 120 -10.17 6.84 11.05
CA ILE A 120 -9.02 7.75 11.10
C ILE A 120 -8.37 7.58 12.46
N THR A 121 -7.12 7.17 12.49
CA THR A 121 -6.29 7.14 13.70
C THR A 121 -5.29 8.28 13.63
N LEU A 122 -5.27 9.10 14.66
CA LEU A 122 -4.39 10.25 14.84
C LEU A 122 -3.50 9.97 16.03
N VAL A 123 -2.19 10.17 15.86
CA VAL A 123 -1.19 9.96 16.90
C VAL A 123 -0.25 11.16 16.91
N LYS A 124 -0.10 11.78 18.07
CA LYS A 124 0.83 12.88 18.30
C LYS A 124 2.26 12.43 17.95
N ALA A 125 2.87 13.13 17.01
CA ALA A 125 4.30 13.01 16.70
C ALA A 125 5.09 14.02 17.54
N GLU A 126 4.64 15.28 17.50
CA GLU A 126 5.17 16.41 18.25
C GLU A 126 4.00 17.31 18.70
N ASN A 127 4.25 18.37 19.46
CA ASN A 127 3.17 19.23 19.97
C ASN A 127 2.26 19.81 18.88
N THR A 128 2.81 20.07 17.69
CA THR A 128 2.11 20.65 16.53
C THR A 128 2.14 19.73 15.31
N VAL A 129 2.46 18.44 15.50
CA VAL A 129 2.57 17.48 14.41
C VAL A 129 1.83 16.21 14.78
N THR A 130 0.91 15.78 13.91
CA THR A 130 0.10 14.59 14.10
C THR A 130 0.33 13.60 12.96
N ASN A 131 0.71 12.38 13.31
CA ASN A 131 0.70 11.26 12.37
C ASN A 131 -0.74 10.81 12.14
N MET A 132 -1.12 10.67 10.88
CA MET A 132 -2.43 10.20 10.46
C MET A 132 -2.30 8.82 9.81
N ASN A 133 -3.21 7.93 10.18
CA ASN A 133 -3.51 6.72 9.44
C ASN A 133 -5.03 6.66 9.19
N LEU A 134 -5.42 6.90 7.94
CA LEU A 134 -6.78 6.81 7.47
C LEU A 134 -6.97 5.48 6.76
N MET A 135 -8.09 4.82 7.02
CA MET A 135 -8.48 3.58 6.37
C MET A 135 -9.95 3.68 5.96
N THR A 136 -10.27 3.37 4.71
CA THR A 136 -11.66 3.39 4.22
C THR A 136 -11.90 2.24 3.25
N GLY A 137 -13.09 1.66 3.31
CA GLY A 137 -13.44 0.50 2.50
C GLY A 137 -14.90 0.13 2.64
N PRO A 138 -15.33 -1.00 2.05
CA PRO A 138 -16.69 -1.51 2.25
C PRO A 138 -16.95 -1.83 3.73
N LYS A 139 -18.18 -1.56 4.18
CA LYS A 139 -18.65 -1.90 5.53
C LYS A 139 -18.76 -3.41 5.76
#